data_AF-A0A3G7TMX9-F1
#
_entry.id   AF-A0A3G7TMX9-F1
#
_cell.length_a   1.000
_cell.length_b   1.000
_cell.length_c   1.000
_cell.angle_alpha   90.00
_cell.angle_beta   90.00
_cell.angle_gamma   90.00
#
_symmetry.space_group_name_H-M   'P 1'
#
loop_
_entity.id
_entity.type
_entity.pdbx_description
1 polymer ?
#
loop_
_entity_poly.entity_id
_entity_poly.type
_entity_poly.pdbx_seq_one_letter_code
_entity_poly.pdbx_strand_id
1 'polypeptide(L)'
;MHDIPTEQNSPKVIERARAQMAKAREAQDERPNDASHCHGRSMRVGGYLSALMIEDLISNGQYMQLLSEWEAVDRMTALASAPKAE
;
A
#
# COMPACT_ATOMS: atom_id res chain seq x y z
N MET A 1 4.21 20.44 -29.23
CA MET A 1 3.72 19.62 -28.10
C MET A 1 4.94 19.21 -27.32
N HIS A 2 5.10 19.71 -26.09
CA HIS A 2 6.16 19.22 -25.22
C HIS A 2 5.65 17.90 -24.63
N ASP A 3 6.21 16.78 -25.09
CA ASP A 3 6.24 15.54 -24.32
C ASP A 3 6.97 15.85 -23.02
N ILE A 4 6.22 16.20 -21.97
CA ILE A 4 6.74 16.03 -20.61
C ILE A 4 6.76 14.52 -20.46
N PRO A 5 7.94 13.87 -20.35
CA PRO A 5 7.96 12.45 -20.05
C PRO A 5 7.25 12.32 -18.69
N THR A 6 6.02 11.82 -18.70
CA THR A 6 5.35 11.39 -17.48
C THR A 6 6.35 10.46 -16.83
N GLU A 7 6.77 10.75 -15.59
CA GLU A 7 7.68 9.92 -14.79
C GLU A 7 6.99 8.59 -14.40
N GLN A 8 6.25 7.99 -15.34
CA GLN A 8 5.50 6.77 -15.19
C GLN A 8 6.47 5.64 -14.86
N ASN A 9 6.19 4.94 -13.77
CA ASN A 9 7.06 3.93 -13.19
C ASN A 9 8.45 4.45 -12.79
N SER A 10 8.60 5.77 -12.54
CA SER A 10 9.83 6.32 -12.00
C SER A 10 10.17 5.63 -10.67
N PRO A 11 11.42 5.21 -10.46
CA PRO A 11 11.84 4.55 -9.22
C PRO A 11 11.46 5.35 -7.97
N LYS A 12 11.50 6.68 -8.05
CA LYS A 12 11.14 7.59 -6.95
C LYS A 12 9.66 7.49 -6.57
N VAL A 13 8.76 7.31 -7.55
CA VAL A 13 7.32 7.14 -7.30
C VAL A 13 7.08 5.81 -6.60
N ILE A 14 7.74 4.74 -7.05
CA ILE A 14 7.62 3.40 -6.48
C ILE A 14 8.20 3.37 -5.05
N GLU A 15 9.36 3.98 -4.81
CA GLU A 15 9.95 4.11 -3.48
C GLU A 15 9.03 4.86 -2.52
N ARG A 16 8.44 5.97 -2.96
CA ARG A 16 7.46 6.72 -2.16
C ARG A 16 6.22 5.89 -1.83
N ALA A 17 5.71 5.13 -2.81
CA ALA A 17 4.58 4.25 -2.58
C ALA A 17 4.89 3.18 -1.53
N ARG A 18 6.06 2.55 -1.62
CA ARG A 18 6.54 1.58 -0.62
C ARG A 18 6.76 2.22 0.75
N ALA A 19 7.33 3.41 0.82
CA ALA A 19 7.48 4.15 2.08
C ALA A 19 6.13 4.48 2.72
N GLN A 20 5.12 4.82 1.93
CA GLN A 20 3.76 5.09 2.42
C GLN A 20 3.10 3.80 2.94
N MET A 21 3.29 2.68 2.26
CA MET A 21 2.88 1.36 2.75
C MET A 21 3.59 0.97 4.06
N ALA A 22 4.90 1.24 4.16
CA ALA A 22 5.66 0.97 5.38
C ALA A 22 5.17 1.78 6.59
N LYS A 23 4.88 3.07 6.41
CA LYS A 23 4.28 3.92 7.46
C LYS A 23 2.91 3.41 7.89
N ALA A 24 2.11 2.97 6.92
CA ALA A 24 0.80 2.38 7.21
C ALA A 24 0.97 1.10 8.05
N ARG A 25 1.96 0.27 7.72
CA ARG A 25 2.31 -0.94 8.49
C ARG A 25 2.81 -0.62 9.90
N GLU A 26 3.68 0.37 10.11
CA GLU A 26 4.14 0.75 11.45
C GLU A 26 2.96 1.15 12.34
N ALA A 27 1.99 1.89 11.80
CA ALA A 27 0.75 2.22 12.51
C ALA A 27 -0.15 0.98 12.79
N GLN A 28 0.09 -0.16 12.13
CA GLN A 28 -0.56 -1.44 12.42
C GLN A 28 0.06 -2.13 13.63
N ASP A 29 1.38 -2.19 13.68
CA ASP A 29 2.12 -2.83 14.76
C ASP A 29 1.85 -2.12 16.11
N GLU A 30 1.55 -0.83 16.10
CA GLU A 30 1.12 -0.08 17.30
C GLU A 30 -0.29 -0.43 17.80
N ARG A 31 -1.21 -0.85 16.91
CA ARG A 31 -2.62 -1.13 17.23
C ARG A 31 -3.18 -2.32 16.43
N PRO A 32 -2.66 -3.54 16.67
CA PRO A 32 -2.99 -4.71 15.84
C PRO A 32 -4.44 -5.20 16.01
N ASN A 33 -5.06 -4.93 17.16
CA ASN A 33 -6.40 -5.44 17.51
C ASN A 33 -7.56 -4.48 17.18
N ASP A 34 -7.30 -3.36 16.51
CA ASP A 34 -8.34 -2.43 16.10
C ASP A 34 -8.74 -2.70 14.64
N ALA A 35 -9.75 -3.56 14.46
CA ALA A 35 -10.28 -3.93 13.15
C ALA A 35 -10.77 -2.73 12.33
N SER A 36 -11.25 -1.66 12.98
CA SER A 36 -11.68 -0.43 12.30
C SER A 36 -10.48 0.33 11.73
N HIS A 37 -9.37 0.37 12.49
CA HIS A 37 -8.10 0.89 12.02
C HIS A 37 -7.51 0.08 10.86
N CYS A 38 -7.66 -1.25 10.87
CA CYS A 38 -7.20 -2.10 9.77
C CYS A 38 -7.95 -1.81 8.46
N HIS A 39 -9.29 -1.74 8.50
CA HIS A 39 -10.08 -1.45 7.31
C HIS A 39 -9.82 -0.05 6.74
N GLY A 40 -9.80 0.98 7.60
CA GLY A 40 -9.55 2.37 7.17
C GLY A 40 -8.16 2.55 6.54
N ARG A 41 -7.17 1.78 7.00
CA ARG A 41 -5.82 1.81 6.47
C ARG A 41 -5.71 1.16 5.09
N SER A 42 -6.32 -0.01 4.89
CA SER A 42 -6.34 -0.66 3.58
C SER A 42 -7.05 0.21 2.53
N MET A 43 -8.13 0.91 2.90
CA MET A 43 -8.74 1.92 2.02
C MET A 43 -7.80 3.08 1.70
N ARG A 44 -7.02 3.58 2.68
CA ARG A 44 -6.09 4.69 2.47
C ARG A 44 -4.94 4.30 1.53
N VAL A 45 -4.35 3.11 1.71
CA VAL A 45 -3.27 2.62 0.82
C VAL A 45 -3.83 2.32 -0.57
N GLY A 46 -4.96 1.61 -0.67
CA GLY A 46 -5.61 1.33 -1.94
C GLY A 46 -5.97 2.60 -2.72
N GLY A 47 -6.58 3.59 -2.06
CA GLY A 47 -6.90 4.87 -2.66
C GLY A 47 -5.68 5.67 -3.12
N TYR A 48 -4.59 5.62 -2.35
CA TYR A 48 -3.32 6.24 -2.75
C TYR A 48 -2.72 5.59 -4.00
N LEU A 49 -2.68 4.24 -4.06
CA LEU A 49 -2.20 3.52 -5.23
C LEU A 49 -3.09 3.78 -6.46
N SER A 50 -4.42 3.84 -6.28
CA SER A 50 -5.35 4.18 -7.35
C SER A 50 -5.13 5.60 -7.87
N ALA A 51 -4.82 6.57 -7.00
CA ALA A 51 -4.49 7.93 -7.42
C ALA A 51 -3.20 7.95 -8.27
N LEU A 52 -2.15 7.23 -7.86
CA LEU A 52 -0.92 7.11 -8.66
C LEU A 52 -1.17 6.51 -10.04
N MET A 53 -2.09 5.55 -10.14
CA MET A 53 -2.46 4.94 -11.42
C MET A 53 -3.27 5.89 -12.31
N ILE A 54 -4.23 6.63 -11.72
CA ILE A 54 -5.06 7.61 -12.45
C ILE A 54 -4.21 8.76 -12.99
N GLU A 55 -3.21 9.20 -12.24
CA GLU A 55 -2.26 10.25 -12.64
C GLU A 55 -1.16 9.74 -13.59
N ASP A 56 -1.28 8.50 -14.10
CA ASP A 56 -0.32 7.87 -15.02
C ASP A 56 1.13 7.84 -14.45
N LEU A 57 1.26 7.83 -13.12
CA LEU A 57 2.55 7.76 -12.42
C LEU A 57 3.01 6.31 -12.20
N ILE A 58 2.06 5.37 -12.17
CA ILE A 58 2.33 3.94 -12.17
C ILE A 58 1.43 3.26 -13.21
N SER A 59 1.98 2.27 -13.90
CA SER A 59 1.19 1.42 -14.79
C SER A 59 0.22 0.54 -13.98
N ASN A 60 -0.83 0.06 -14.63
CA ASN A 60 -1.74 -0.94 -14.04
C ASN A 60 -0.99 -2.19 -13.52
N GLY A 61 0.09 -2.60 -14.19
CA GLY A 61 0.95 -3.70 -13.72
C GLY A 61 1.63 -3.38 -12.38
N GLN A 62 2.19 -2.17 -12.25
CA GLN A 62 2.79 -1.71 -10.99
C GLN A 62 1.75 -1.50 -9.88
N TYR A 63 0.55 -1.02 -10.23
CA TYR A 63 -0.58 -0.95 -9.30
C TYR A 63 -0.91 -2.32 -8.71
N MET A 64 -1.12 -3.33 -9.57
CA MET A 64 -1.45 -4.70 -9.13
C MET A 64 -0.31 -5.32 -8.31
N GLN A 65 0.94 -5.06 -8.66
CA GLN A 65 2.10 -5.52 -7.90
C GLN A 65 2.12 -4.90 -6.50
N LEU A 66 2.03 -3.56 -6.39
CA LEU A 66 2.07 -2.85 -5.11
C LEU A 66 0.85 -3.19 -4.23
N LEU A 67 -0.32 -3.38 -4.84
CA LEU A 67 -1.51 -3.82 -4.11
C LEU A 67 -1.33 -5.24 -3.56
N SER A 68 -0.77 -6.17 -4.35
CA SER A 68 -0.45 -7.51 -3.87
C SER A 68 0.62 -7.51 -2.77
N GLU A 69 1.63 -6.64 -2.86
CA GLU A 69 2.64 -6.43 -1.80
C GLU A 69 1.94 -5.99 -0.50
N TRP A 70 1.00 -5.04 -0.58
CA TRP A 70 0.22 -4.57 0.57
C TRP A 70 -0.66 -5.66 1.18
N GLU A 71 -1.42 -6.40 0.37
CA GLU A 71 -2.29 -7.46 0.87
C GLU A 71 -1.51 -8.60 1.55
N ALA A 72 -0.34 -8.94 1.03
CA ALA A 72 0.53 -9.94 1.66
C ALA A 72 0.96 -9.49 3.06
N VAL A 73 1.31 -8.20 3.20
CA VAL A 73 1.64 -7.59 4.49
C VAL A 73 0.44 -7.62 5.44
N ASP A 74 -0.74 -7.20 4.98
CA ASP A 74 -1.94 -7.16 5.84
C ASP A 74 -2.35 -8.55 6.32
N ARG A 75 -2.29 -9.57 5.44
CA ARG A 75 -2.55 -10.98 5.80
C ARG A 75 -1.54 -11.50 6.82
N MET A 76 -0.24 -11.22 6.66
CA MET A 76 0.79 -11.64 7.61
C MET A 76 0.57 -11.02 8.98
N THR A 77 0.20 -9.74 9.05
CA THR A 77 -0.04 -9.06 10.32
C THR A 77 -1.33 -9.55 11.00
N ALA A 78 -2.38 -9.86 10.24
CA ALA A 78 -3.59 -10.49 10.78
C ALA A 78 -3.31 -11.89 11.37
N LEU A 79 -2.47 -12.70 10.70
CA LEU A 79 -2.01 -13.99 11.20
C LEU A 79 -1.14 -13.87 12.46
N ALA A 80 -0.27 -12.86 12.53
CA ALA A 80 0.57 -12.62 13.70
C ALA A 80 -0.20 -12.11 14.92
N SER A 81 -1.37 -11.48 14.70
CA SER A 81 -2.24 -10.94 15.76
C SER A 81 -3.29 -11.94 16.25
N ALA A 82 -3.44 -13.10 15.59
CA ALA A 82 -4.37 -14.13 16.04
C ALA A 82 -3.87 -14.74 17.36
N PRO A 83 -4.74 -14.82 18.40
CA PRO A 83 -4.35 -15.46 19.65
C PRO A 83 -3.99 -16.92 19.36
N LYS A 84 -2.84 -17.37 19.88
CA LYS A 84 -2.53 -18.81 19.89
C LYS A 84 -3.69 -19.50 20.60
N ALA A 85 -4.38 -20.39 19.90
CA ALA A 85 -5.33 -21.29 20.53
C ALA A 85 -4.55 -22.13 21.55
N GLU A 86 -4.84 -21.91 22.84
CA GLU A 86 -4.41 -22.78 23.95
C GLU A 86 -5.08 -24.16 23.88
#